data_AF-A0A417YZT7-F1
#
_entry.id   AF-A0A417YZT7-F1
#
_cell.length_a   1.000
_cell.length_b   1.000
_cell.length_c   1.000
_cell.angle_alpha   90.00
_cell.angle_beta   90.00
_cell.angle_gamma   90.00
#
_symmetry.space_group_name_H-M   'P 1'
#
loop_
_entity.id
_entity.type
_entity.pdbx_description
1 polymer ?
#
loop_
_entity_poly.entity_id
_entity_poly.type
_entity_poly.pdbx_seq_one_letter_code
_entity_poly.pdbx_strand_id
1 'polypeptide(L)'
;MFKGGTPSIYGWESVRELMGTYEKYLSIDYDLRRDGVSYRVARMHLTDEEFMELARKMGSLIGEAMKNESSSERKPRNLATIIIPENQ
;
A
#
# COMPACT_ATOMS: atom_id res chain seq x y z
N MET A 1 10.67 -22.17 24.04
CA MET A 1 9.89 -21.17 24.80
C MET A 1 9.85 -19.90 23.97
N PHE A 2 8.77 -19.70 23.20
CA PHE A 2 8.65 -18.56 22.29
C PHE A 2 8.34 -17.29 23.09
N LYS A 3 9.19 -16.26 22.98
CA LYS A 3 8.84 -14.92 23.44
C LYS A 3 7.87 -14.33 22.43
N GLY A 4 6.57 -14.48 22.70
CA GLY A 4 5.51 -13.80 21.97
C GLY A 4 5.60 -12.30 22.23
N GLY A 5 6.13 -11.56 21.25
CA GLY A 5 5.88 -10.13 21.15
C GLY A 5 4.41 -9.92 20.82
N THR A 6 3.71 -9.16 21.63
CA THR A 6 2.34 -8.71 21.35
C THR A 6 2.30 -8.15 19.93
N PRO A 7 1.37 -8.57 19.06
CA PRO A 7 1.18 -7.92 17.78
C PRO A 7 0.97 -6.43 18.04
N SER A 8 1.84 -5.60 17.46
CA SER A 8 1.62 -4.16 17.40
C SER A 8 0.19 -3.94 16.93
N ILE A 9 -0.64 -3.35 17.79
CA ILE A 9 -2.07 -3.08 17.56
C ILE A 9 -2.33 -2.38 16.21
N TYR A 10 -1.32 -1.69 15.69
CA TYR A 10 -1.32 -0.98 14.42
C TYR A 10 -1.35 -1.86 13.17
N GLY A 11 -0.85 -3.11 13.24
CA GLY A 11 -0.74 -4.00 12.07
C GLY A 11 -2.09 -4.51 11.59
N TRP A 12 -2.92 -4.98 12.51
CA TRP A 12 -4.25 -5.52 12.19
C TRP A 12 -5.24 -4.42 11.80
N GLU A 13 -5.09 -3.22 12.35
CA GLU A 13 -5.89 -2.05 11.97
C GLU A 13 -5.63 -1.64 10.52
N SER A 14 -4.36 -1.54 10.12
CA SER A 14 -3.97 -1.22 8.73
C SER A 14 -4.54 -2.22 7.71
N VAL A 15 -4.51 -3.52 8.03
CA VAL A 15 -5.08 -4.55 7.17
C VAL A 15 -6.60 -4.45 7.11
N ARG A 16 -7.26 -4.22 8.25
CA ARG A 16 -8.73 -4.03 8.31
C ARG A 16 -9.17 -2.79 7.52
N GLU A 17 -8.43 -1.70 7.61
CA GLU A 17 -8.70 -0.47 6.86
C GLU A 17 -8.56 -0.69 5.35
N LEU A 18 -7.51 -1.39 4.92
CA LEU A 18 -7.33 -1.77 3.52
C LEU A 18 -8.48 -2.65 3.02
N MET A 19 -8.86 -3.67 3.80
CA MET A 19 -9.98 -4.55 3.48
C MET A 19 -11.31 -3.78 3.38
N GLY A 20 -11.64 -2.96 4.38
CA GLY A 20 -12.88 -2.18 4.38
C GLY A 20 -12.94 -1.17 3.23
N THR A 21 -11.80 -0.58 2.85
CA THR A 21 -11.71 0.31 1.68
C THR A 21 -11.95 -0.44 0.38
N TYR A 22 -11.40 -1.65 0.26
CA TYR A 22 -11.60 -2.49 -0.92
C TYR A 22 -13.03 -3.03 -1.01
N GLU A 23 -13.62 -3.49 0.09
CA GLU A 23 -15.03 -3.91 0.17
C GLU A 23 -15.99 -2.80 -0.24
N LYS A 24 -15.75 -1.56 0.24
CA LYS A 24 -16.53 -0.39 -0.16
C LYS A 24 -16.41 -0.07 -1.64
N TYR A 25 -15.23 -0.29 -2.24
CA TYR A 25 -15.06 -0.13 -3.68
C TYR A 25 -15.81 -1.21 -4.47
N LEU A 26 -15.85 -2.44 -3.98
CA LEU A 26 -16.56 -3.55 -4.64
C LEU A 26 -18.09 -3.47 -4.52
N SER A 27 -18.64 -2.59 -3.68
CA SER A 27 -20.10 -2.44 -3.49
C SER A 27 -20.79 -1.46 -4.44
N ILE A 28 -20.03 -0.80 -5.33
CA ILE A 28 -20.53 0.09 -6.38
C ILE A 28 -20.38 -0.57 -7.77
N ASP A 29 -20.86 0.07 -8.84
CA ASP A 29 -20.51 -0.38 -10.21
C ASP A 29 -19.03 -0.09 -10.48
N TYR A 30 -18.22 -1.15 -10.54
CA TYR A 30 -16.76 -1.07 -10.58
C TYR A 30 -16.18 -1.68 -11.87
N ASP A 31 -15.08 -1.12 -12.35
CA ASP A 31 -14.28 -1.72 -13.42
C ASP A 31 -12.82 -1.73 -12.99
N LEU A 32 -12.34 -2.90 -12.54
CA LEU A 32 -10.99 -3.09 -12.01
C LEU A 32 -9.90 -2.59 -12.97
N ARG A 33 -10.12 -2.78 -14.28
CA ARG A 33 -9.13 -2.43 -15.32
C ARG A 33 -9.15 -0.93 -15.60
N ARG A 34 -10.33 -0.35 -15.82
CA ARG A 34 -10.50 1.10 -16.07
C ARG A 34 -10.08 1.93 -14.86
N ASP A 35 -10.37 1.44 -13.66
CA ASP A 35 -10.15 2.19 -12.42
C ASP A 35 -8.73 1.98 -11.86
N GLY A 36 -7.96 1.05 -12.45
CA GLY A 36 -6.53 0.85 -12.16
C GLY A 36 -6.28 0.14 -10.84
N VAL A 37 -7.25 -0.64 -10.35
CA VAL A 37 -7.15 -1.36 -9.09
C VAL A 37 -6.16 -2.52 -9.25
N SER A 38 -5.17 -2.59 -8.37
CA SER A 38 -4.15 -3.65 -8.42
C SER A 38 -3.72 -4.10 -7.03
N TYR A 39 -3.47 -5.40 -6.90
CA TYR A 39 -2.80 -6.03 -5.77
C TYR A 39 -1.48 -6.61 -6.29
N ARG A 40 -0.35 -6.25 -5.66
CA ARG A 40 0.98 -6.68 -6.10
C ARG A 40 1.69 -7.36 -4.94
N VAL A 41 2.14 -8.59 -5.18
CA VAL A 41 3.02 -9.34 -4.28
C VAL A 41 4.28 -9.67 -5.05
N ALA A 42 5.43 -9.24 -4.53
CA ALA A 42 6.73 -9.54 -5.10
C ALA A 42 7.68 -9.91 -3.95
N ARG A 43 8.34 -11.07 -4.06
CA ARG A 43 9.47 -11.40 -3.20
C ARG A 43 10.70 -10.67 -3.73
N MET A 44 11.36 -9.92 -2.87
CA MET A 44 12.57 -9.16 -3.20
C MET A 44 13.70 -9.63 -2.29
N HIS A 45 14.88 -9.85 -2.86
CA HIS A 45 16.11 -10.12 -2.12
C HIS A 45 16.92 -8.83 -2.10
N LEU A 46 16.90 -8.13 -0.97
CA LEU A 46 17.51 -6.81 -0.80
C LEU A 46 18.29 -6.78 0.50
N THR A 47 19.40 -6.05 0.54
CA THR A 47 19.97 -5.59 1.82
C THR A 47 19.09 -4.51 2.44
N ASP A 48 19.35 -4.17 3.70
CA ASP A 48 18.64 -3.07 4.38
C ASP A 48 18.84 -1.73 3.66
N GLU A 49 20.04 -1.46 3.14
CA GLU A 49 20.35 -0.26 2.36
C GLU A 49 19.58 -0.23 1.04
N GLU A 50 19.56 -1.35 0.31
CA GLU A 50 18.83 -1.47 -0.95
C GLU A 50 17.32 -1.30 -0.74
N PHE A 51 16.80 -1.85 0.36
CA PHE A 51 15.41 -1.68 0.76
C PHE A 51 15.08 -0.21 1.10
N MET A 52 15.91 0.45 1.90
CA MET A 52 15.73 1.86 2.26
C MET A 52 15.81 2.77 1.03
N GLU A 53 16.70 2.47 0.08
CA GLU A 53 16.79 3.19 -1.17
C GLU A 53 15.52 3.02 -2.02
N LEU A 54 14.99 1.80 -2.13
CA LEU A 54 13.73 1.52 -2.81
C LEU A 54 12.56 2.28 -2.16
N ALA A 55 12.44 2.22 -0.84
CA ALA A 55 11.40 2.94 -0.09
C ALA A 55 11.46 4.46 -0.35
N ARG A 56 12.67 5.03 -0.32
CA ARG A 56 12.89 6.46 -0.61
C ARG A 56 12.49 6.81 -2.05
N LYS A 57 12.88 6.00 -3.04
CA LYS A 57 12.51 6.22 -4.46
C LYS A 57 11.00 6.17 -4.65
N MET A 58 10.32 5.18 -4.07
CA MET A 58 8.85 5.09 -4.12
C MET A 58 8.19 6.30 -3.46
N GLY A 59 8.65 6.70 -2.27
CA GLY A 59 8.13 7.88 -1.57
C GLY A 59 8.28 9.16 -2.39
N SER A 60 9.40 9.33 -3.10
CA SER A 60 9.61 10.46 -4.00
C SER A 60 8.58 10.50 -5.13
N LEU A 61 8.34 9.37 -5.81
CA LEU A 61 7.37 9.28 -6.91
C LEU A 61 5.94 9.55 -6.43
N ILE A 62 5.57 9.00 -5.28
CA ILE A 62 4.26 9.23 -4.67
C ILE A 62 4.11 10.70 -4.27
N GLY A 63 5.12 11.26 -3.60
CA GLY A 63 5.11 12.65 -3.15
C GLY A 63 5.04 13.65 -4.30
N GLU A 64 5.63 13.34 -5.46
CA GLU A 64 5.47 14.13 -6.68
C GLU A 64 4.02 14.07 -7.19
N ALA A 65 3.43 12.88 -7.27
CA ALA A 65 2.04 12.70 -7.70
C ALA A 65 1.02 13.39 -6.76
N MET A 66 1.30 13.44 -5.46
CA MET A 66 0.46 14.10 -4.46
C MET A 66 0.39 15.64 -4.62
N LYS A 67 1.32 16.25 -5.36
CA LYS A 67 1.29 17.69 -5.67
C LYS A 67 0.28 18.04 -6.78
N ASN A 68 -0.28 17.05 -7.46
CA ASN A 68 -1.26 17.28 -8.51
C ASN A 68 -2.56 17.86 -7.93
N GLU A 69 -2.97 19.01 -8.43
CA GLU A 69 -4.27 19.61 -8.11
C GLU A 69 -5.43 18.83 -8.77
N SER A 70 -6.61 18.94 -8.17
CA SER A 70 -7.86 18.42 -8.74
C SER A 70 -8.17 19.08 -10.08
N SER A 71 -8.62 18.31 -11.07
CA SER A 71 -9.13 18.82 -12.36
C SER A 71 -10.25 17.93 -12.88
N SER A 72 -10.96 18.38 -13.93
CA SER A 72 -12.02 17.59 -14.58
C SER A 72 -11.53 16.28 -15.20
N GLU A 73 -10.24 16.19 -15.54
CA GLU A 73 -9.62 15.00 -16.14
C GLU A 73 -9.02 14.05 -15.09
N ARG A 74 -8.76 14.55 -13.87
CA ARG A 74 -8.08 13.80 -12.81
C ARG A 74 -9.10 13.19 -11.85
N LYS A 75 -9.02 11.88 -11.67
CA LYS A 75 -9.84 11.16 -10.70
C LYS A 75 -9.06 10.96 -9.39
N PRO A 76 -9.68 11.12 -8.21
CA PRO A 76 -9.04 10.81 -6.94
C PRO A 76 -8.66 9.32 -6.89
N ARG A 77 -7.52 9.03 -6.25
CA ARG A 77 -6.98 7.68 -6.09
C ARG A 77 -6.43 7.56 -4.67
N ASN A 78 -6.89 6.56 -3.94
CA ASN A 78 -6.29 6.18 -2.66
C ASN A 78 -5.22 5.14 -2.94
N LEU A 79 -3.99 5.39 -2.48
CA LEU A 79 -2.88 4.44 -2.55
C LEU A 79 -2.48 4.04 -1.12
N ALA A 80 -2.53 2.74 -0.84
CA ALA A 80 -2.01 2.16 0.39
C ALA A 80 -1.04 1.04 0.02
N THR A 81 0.12 1.01 0.67
CA THR A 81 1.18 0.00 0.46
C THR A 81 1.55 -0.60 1.82
N ILE A 82 1.53 -1.92 1.92
CA ILE A 82 2.01 -2.66 3.10
C ILE A 82 3.28 -3.41 2.69
N ILE A 83 4.36 -3.22 3.46
CA ILE A 83 5.61 -3.96 3.29
C ILE A 83 5.80 -4.83 4.53
N ILE A 84 6.06 -6.12 4.32
CA ILE A 84 6.24 -7.11 5.38
C ILE A 84 7.63 -7.72 5.20
N PRO A 85 8.55 -7.56 6.16
CA PRO A 85 9.83 -8.25 6.12
C PRO A 85 9.60 -9.76 6.30
N GLU A 86 10.43 -10.61 5.67
CA GLU A 86 10.47 -12.02 6.06
C GLU A 86 11.05 -12.10 7.49
N ASN A 87 10.46 -12.94 8.35
CA ASN A 87 11.06 -13.25 9.64
C ASN A 87 12.41 -13.94 9.38
N GLN A 88 13.48 -13.43 9.99
CA GLN A 88 14.76 -14.14 10.05
C GLN A 88 14.63 -15.47 10.80
#